data_AF-A0A9E6VMA6-F1
#
_entry.id   AF-A0A9E6VMA6-F1
#
_cell.length_a   1.000
_cell.length_b   1.000
_cell.length_c   1.000
_cell.angle_alpha   90.00
_cell.angle_beta   90.00
_cell.angle_gamma   90.00
#
_symmetry.space_group_name_H-M   'P 1'
#
loop_
_entity.id
_entity.type
_entity.pdbx_description
1 polymer ?
#
loop_
_entity_poly.entity_id
_entity_poly.type
_entity_poly.pdbx_seq_one_letter_code
_entity_poly.pdbx_strand_id
1 'polypeptide(L)'
;MASLAFAFVPERLISMNPEVKSMFGAHMVYLQDKMVFFLCDILKKPQHKGVWVCVSPENFDAALKLFSASVRESNKNSKGRKWIFIAAAADDFEEQVNFACDLVLRKNTLIGRTPV
;
A
#
# COMPACT_ATOMS: atom_id res chain seq x y z
N MET A 1 -4.35 -20.47 11.50
CA MET A 1 -4.49 -19.85 10.16
C MET A 1 -3.93 -18.44 10.28
N ALA A 2 -2.95 -18.04 9.46
CA ALA A 2 -2.50 -16.66 9.47
C ALA A 2 -3.61 -15.81 8.83
N SER A 3 -4.22 -14.91 9.59
CA SER A 3 -5.19 -13.96 9.06
C SER A 3 -4.48 -12.97 8.14
N LEU A 4 -5.06 -12.73 6.97
CA LEU A 4 -4.58 -11.72 6.02
C LEU A 4 -4.71 -10.34 6.66
N ALA A 5 -3.59 -9.65 6.83
CA ALA A 5 -3.57 -8.28 7.31
C ALA A 5 -4.39 -7.39 6.36
N PHE A 6 -5.34 -6.62 6.88
CA PHE A 6 -6.17 -5.69 6.11
C PHE A 6 -6.82 -6.34 4.87
N ALA A 7 -7.50 -7.48 5.06
CA ALA A 7 -8.12 -8.27 3.99
C ALA A 7 -9.09 -7.50 3.09
N PHE A 8 -9.70 -6.43 3.60
CA PHE A 8 -10.56 -5.54 2.81
C PHE A 8 -9.85 -4.91 1.60
N VAL A 9 -8.50 -4.78 1.63
CA VAL A 9 -7.71 -4.24 0.52
C VAL A 9 -7.76 -5.16 -0.71
N PRO A 10 -7.30 -6.42 -0.65
CA PRO A 10 -7.43 -7.34 -1.79
C PRO A 10 -8.89 -7.66 -2.14
N GLU A 11 -9.81 -7.68 -1.17
CA GLU A 11 -11.25 -7.83 -1.46
C GLU A 11 -11.78 -6.69 -2.34
N ARG A 12 -11.39 -5.44 -2.06
CA ARG A 12 -11.76 -4.28 -2.90
C ARG A 12 -11.17 -4.34 -4.31
N LEU A 13 -10.03 -5.03 -4.47
CA LEU A 13 -9.32 -5.17 -5.75
C LEU A 13 -9.66 -6.47 -6.48
N ILE A 14 -10.61 -7.27 -5.99
CA ILE A 14 -10.89 -8.63 -6.48
C ILE A 14 -11.15 -8.70 -7.99
N SER A 15 -11.77 -7.66 -8.57
CA SER A 15 -12.05 -7.54 -10.01
C SER A 15 -10.78 -7.46 -10.88
N MET A 16 -9.65 -7.11 -10.29
CA MET A 16 -8.34 -7.05 -10.95
C MET A 16 -7.49 -8.31 -10.70
N ASN A 17 -8.05 -9.33 -10.05
CA ASN A 17 -7.38 -10.59 -9.71
C ASN A 17 -6.06 -10.41 -8.94
N PRO A 18 -6.09 -9.87 -7.71
CA PRO A 18 -4.90 -9.56 -6.95
C PRO A 18 -4.19 -10.82 -6.46
N GLU A 19 -2.87 -10.86 -6.64
CA GLU A 19 -2.01 -11.89 -6.06
C GLU A 19 -1.47 -11.40 -4.71
N VAL A 20 -1.68 -12.17 -3.65
CA VAL A 20 -1.23 -11.84 -2.30
C VAL A 20 -0.10 -12.78 -1.88
N LYS A 21 1.08 -12.22 -1.57
CA LYS A 21 2.24 -12.97 -1.10
C LYS A 21 2.51 -12.67 0.37
N SER A 22 2.45 -13.70 1.22
CA SER A 22 2.79 -13.56 2.64
C SER A 22 4.30 -13.37 2.83
N MET A 23 4.67 -12.41 3.68
CA MET A 23 6.05 -12.07 4.05
C MET A 23 6.13 -11.85 5.57
N PHE A 24 6.31 -12.93 6.34
CA PHE A 24 6.57 -12.93 7.79
C PHE A 24 5.87 -11.82 8.60
N GLY A 25 4.54 -11.91 8.73
CA GLY A 25 3.73 -10.94 9.49
C GLY A 25 3.23 -9.74 8.67
N ALA A 26 3.51 -9.72 7.37
CA ALA A 26 2.97 -8.79 6.41
C ALA A 26 2.56 -9.52 5.11
N HIS A 27 1.86 -8.83 4.24
CA HIS A 27 1.40 -9.33 2.95
C HIS A 27 1.71 -8.32 1.87
N MET A 28 2.27 -8.76 0.75
CA MET A 28 2.47 -7.96 -0.43
C MET A 28 1.36 -8.25 -1.42
N VAL A 29 0.72 -7.20 -1.93
CA VAL A 29 -0.34 -7.28 -2.94
C VAL A 29 0.23 -6.88 -4.28
N TYR A 30 0.03 -7.76 -5.25
CA TYR A 30 0.39 -7.58 -6.64
C TYR A 30 -0.86 -7.53 -7.51
N LEU A 31 -0.82 -6.69 -8.54
CA LEU A 31 -1.77 -6.70 -9.64
C LEU A 31 -0.98 -6.99 -10.91
N GLN A 32 -1.22 -8.16 -11.52
CA GLN A 32 -0.36 -8.70 -12.57
C GLN A 32 1.10 -8.70 -12.07
N ASP A 33 2.02 -8.08 -12.80
CA ASP A 33 3.43 -8.00 -12.43
C ASP A 33 3.77 -6.76 -11.58
N LYS A 34 2.78 -5.98 -11.11
CA LYS A 34 3.02 -4.74 -10.37
C LYS A 34 2.77 -4.90 -8.88
N MET A 35 3.76 -4.54 -8.08
CA MET A 35 3.61 -4.38 -6.64
C MET A 35 2.81 -3.10 -6.36
N VAL A 36 1.70 -3.21 -5.64
CA VAL A 36 0.78 -2.07 -5.40
C VAL A 36 0.61 -1.74 -3.92
N PHE A 37 0.50 -2.74 -3.05
CA PHE A 37 0.35 -2.52 -1.61
C PHE A 37 1.24 -3.47 -0.81
N PHE A 38 1.74 -2.98 0.32
CA PHE A 38 2.26 -3.81 1.39
C PHE A 38 1.34 -3.62 2.61
N LEU A 39 0.93 -4.72 3.24
CA LEU A 39 -0.05 -4.77 4.31
C LEU A 39 0.67 -5.36 5.54
N CYS A 40 0.95 -4.54 6.56
CA CYS A 40 1.77 -4.97 7.69
C CYS A 40 0.96 -4.90 8.99
N ASP A 41 0.80 -6.05 9.63
CA ASP A 41 0.14 -6.18 10.94
C ASP A 41 1.11 -6.76 11.97
N ILE A 42 2.32 -6.21 12.03
CA ILE A 42 3.35 -6.66 12.97
C ILE A 42 3.13 -6.00 14.32
N LEU A 43 2.62 -6.78 15.29
CA LEU A 43 2.40 -6.35 16.68
C LEU A 43 3.65 -5.82 17.38
N LYS A 44 4.84 -6.36 17.05
CA LYS A 44 6.11 -5.97 17.68
C LYS A 44 6.60 -4.57 17.27
N LYS A 45 6.04 -3.97 16.22
CA LYS A 45 6.43 -2.65 15.70
C LYS A 45 5.19 -1.84 15.29
N PRO A 46 4.38 -1.37 16.25
CA PRO A 46 3.10 -0.69 15.97
C PRO A 46 3.27 0.58 15.11
N GLN A 47 4.42 1.25 15.15
CA GLN A 47 4.73 2.39 14.28
C GLN A 47 4.83 2.01 12.79
N HIS A 48 5.00 0.72 12.50
CA HIS A 48 5.00 0.14 11.15
C HIS A 48 3.78 -0.76 10.95
N LYS A 49 2.67 -0.51 11.63
CA LYS A 49 1.39 -1.18 11.37
C LYS A 49 0.54 -0.28 10.48
N GLY A 50 0.05 -0.81 9.36
CA GLY A 50 -0.73 -0.05 8.38
C GLY A 50 -0.60 -0.57 6.96
N VAL A 51 -0.73 0.33 5.99
CA VAL A 51 -0.66 0.04 4.56
C VAL A 51 0.38 0.94 3.92
N TRP A 52 1.28 0.34 3.12
CA TRP A 52 2.21 1.08 2.28
C TRP A 52 1.73 0.98 0.84
N VAL A 53 1.52 2.12 0.21
CA VAL A 53 1.17 2.25 -1.19
C VAL A 53 2.45 2.36 -2.01
N CYS A 54 2.64 1.47 -2.97
CA CYS A 54 3.80 1.49 -3.85
C CYS A 54 3.59 2.55 -4.92
N VAL A 55 4.47 3.55 -4.95
CA VAL A 55 4.39 4.68 -5.88
C VAL A 55 5.67 4.74 -6.69
N SER A 56 5.57 5.09 -7.97
CA SER A 56 6.76 5.22 -8.79
C SER A 56 7.58 6.46 -8.36
N PRO A 57 8.93 6.39 -8.32
CA PRO A 57 9.75 7.47 -7.78
C PRO A 57 9.51 8.83 -8.45
N GLU A 58 9.27 8.83 -9.76
CA GLU A 58 8.98 10.00 -10.59
C GLU A 58 7.64 10.68 -10.25
N ASN A 59 6.70 9.91 -9.71
CA ASN A 59 5.33 10.35 -9.44
C ASN A 59 5.08 10.62 -7.95
N PHE A 60 6.09 10.41 -7.09
CA PHE A 60 5.90 10.38 -5.66
C PHE A 60 5.37 11.70 -5.08
N ASP A 61 5.96 12.82 -5.45
CA ASP A 61 5.57 14.12 -4.89
C ASP A 61 4.16 14.53 -5.35
N ALA A 62 3.76 14.09 -6.55
CA ALA A 62 2.40 14.29 -7.06
C ALA A 62 1.40 13.38 -6.35
N ALA A 63 1.75 12.10 -6.16
CA ALA A 63 0.92 11.14 -5.45
C ALA A 63 0.71 11.52 -3.99
N LEU A 64 1.77 11.95 -3.28
CA LEU A 64 1.70 12.33 -1.86
C LEU A 64 0.69 13.46 -1.62
N LYS A 65 0.58 14.41 -2.56
CA LYS A 65 -0.39 15.53 -2.49
C LYS A 65 -1.85 15.10 -2.60
N LEU A 66 -2.13 13.88 -3.05
CA LEU A 66 -3.49 13.36 -3.14
C LEU A 66 -4.00 12.81 -1.79
N PHE A 67 -3.10 12.51 -0.87
CA PHE A 67 -3.43 11.97 0.44
C PHE A 67 -3.54 13.07 1.49
N SER A 68 -4.26 12.78 2.58
CA SER A 68 -4.37 13.68 3.71
C SER A 68 -3.04 13.84 4.46
N ALA A 69 -2.95 14.86 5.33
CA ALA A 69 -1.75 15.11 6.13
C ALA A 69 -1.45 14.03 7.18
N SER A 70 -2.41 13.13 7.48
CA SER A 70 -2.20 11.99 8.37
C SER A 70 -1.32 10.91 7.74
N VAL A 71 -1.22 10.93 6.41
CA VAL A 71 -0.41 10.01 5.61
C VAL A 71 1.04 10.49 5.57
N ARG A 72 1.97 9.57 5.86
CA ARG A 72 3.39 9.89 5.97
C ARG A 72 4.17 9.38 4.76
N GLU A 73 5.16 10.16 4.33
CA GLU A 73 6.21 9.64 3.46
C GLU A 73 7.03 8.59 4.23
N SER A 74 7.15 7.39 3.66
CA SER A 74 8.12 6.41 4.13
C SER A 74 9.31 6.42 3.16
N ASN A 75 10.37 7.09 3.60
CA ASN A 75 11.53 7.35 2.78
C ASN A 75 12.36 6.07 2.56
N LYS A 76 12.65 5.82 1.28
CA LYS A 76 13.66 4.91 0.70
C LYS A 76 13.98 3.63 1.48
N ASN A 77 13.49 2.51 0.96
CA ASN A 77 14.31 1.30 1.05
C ASN A 77 15.54 1.44 0.12
N SER A 78 16.60 0.68 0.40
CA SER A 78 17.90 0.72 -0.32
C SER A 78 17.83 0.51 -1.83
N LYS A 79 16.65 0.13 -2.37
CA LYS A 79 16.40 -0.04 -3.82
C LYS A 79 15.70 1.16 -4.47
N GLY A 80 15.65 2.32 -3.82
CA GLY A 80 15.02 3.53 -4.37
C GLY A 80 13.51 3.42 -4.55
N ARG A 81 12.84 2.55 -3.78
CA ARG A 81 11.37 2.48 -3.76
C ARG A 81 10.85 3.53 -2.79
N LYS A 82 9.96 4.40 -3.27
CA LYS A 82 9.25 5.36 -2.43
C LYS A 82 7.87 4.78 -2.10
N TRP A 83 7.48 4.92 -0.83
CA TRP A 83 6.23 4.38 -0.33
C TRP A 83 5.46 5.47 0.39
N ILE A 84 4.17 5.52 0.14
CA ILE A 84 3.24 6.31 0.93
C ILE A 84 2.72 5.43 2.05
N PHE A 85 2.92 5.82 3.31
CA PHE A 85 2.53 5.03 4.47
C PHE A 85 1.26 5.61 5.12
N ILE A 86 0.22 4.80 5.15
CA ILE A 86 -1.05 5.07 5.83
C ILE A 86 -1.03 4.26 7.13
N ALA A 87 -0.91 4.96 8.26
CA ALA A 87 -0.81 4.32 9.56
C ALA A 87 -2.15 3.73 10.01
N ALA A 88 -2.16 2.50 10.53
CA ALA A 88 -3.38 1.88 11.04
C ALA A 88 -4.01 2.60 12.24
N ALA A 89 -3.24 3.48 12.90
CA ALA A 89 -3.70 4.29 14.03
C ALA A 89 -4.21 5.69 13.60
N ALA A 90 -4.25 5.99 12.30
CA ALA A 90 -4.81 7.24 11.81
C ALA A 90 -6.34 7.20 11.82
N ASP A 91 -6.99 8.30 12.20
CA ASP A 91 -8.45 8.38 12.29
C ASP A 91 -9.15 8.18 10.94
N ASP A 92 -8.47 8.56 9.84
CA ASP A 92 -8.94 8.43 8.46
C ASP A 92 -8.31 7.22 7.73
N PHE A 93 -7.77 6.23 8.46
CA PHE A 93 -7.04 5.10 7.88
C PHE A 93 -7.81 4.37 6.77
N GLU A 94 -9.02 3.90 7.05
CA GLU A 94 -9.82 3.15 6.06
C GLU A 94 -10.21 4.02 4.86
N GLU A 95 -10.50 5.31 5.08
CA GLU A 95 -10.82 6.26 4.01
C GLU A 95 -9.64 6.45 3.06
N GLN A 96 -8.44 6.69 3.60
CA GLN A 96 -7.23 6.86 2.80
C GLN A 96 -6.83 5.57 2.07
N VAL A 97 -7.01 4.40 2.69
CA VAL A 97 -6.74 3.11 2.04
C VAL A 97 -7.75 2.83 0.92
N ASN A 98 -9.03 3.11 1.14
CA ASN A 98 -10.06 2.98 0.10
C ASN A 98 -9.79 3.93 -1.07
N PHE A 99 -9.39 5.17 -0.79
CA PHE A 99 -8.96 6.12 -1.81
C PHE A 99 -7.76 5.61 -2.63
N ALA A 100 -6.75 5.03 -1.96
CA ALA A 100 -5.63 4.40 -2.66
C ALA A 100 -6.07 3.25 -3.57
N CYS A 101 -7.02 2.42 -3.11
CA CYS A 101 -7.61 1.35 -3.92
C CYS A 101 -8.36 1.91 -5.14
N ASP A 102 -9.08 3.03 -4.99
CA ASP A 102 -9.80 3.66 -6.09
C ASP A 102 -8.85 4.20 -7.17
N LEU A 103 -7.71 4.77 -6.75
CA LEU A 103 -6.65 5.18 -7.69
C LEU A 103 -6.12 3.97 -8.48
N VAL A 104 -5.91 2.82 -7.81
CA VAL A 104 -5.48 1.57 -8.46
C VAL A 104 -6.55 1.03 -9.42
N LEU A 105 -7.82 0.98 -9.01
CA LEU A 105 -8.94 0.53 -9.84
C LEU A 105 -9.11 1.39 -11.09
N ARG A 106 -8.83 2.69 -11.00
CA ARG A 106 -8.82 3.63 -12.13
C ARG A 106 -7.58 3.48 -13.03
N LYS A 107 -6.72 2.49 -12.79
CA LYS A 107 -5.44 2.27 -13.49
C LYS A 107 -4.55 3.51 -13.47
N ASN A 108 -4.60 4.29 -12.39
CA ASN A 108 -3.82 5.49 -12.26
C ASN A 108 -2.33 5.13 -12.27
N THR A 109 -1.56 5.74 -13.18
CA THR A 109 -0.13 5.46 -13.38
C THR A 109 0.76 5.91 -12.21
N LEU A 110 0.20 6.66 -11.26
CA LEU A 110 0.90 7.08 -10.04
C LEU A 110 1.12 5.90 -9.08
N ILE A 111 0.27 4.87 -9.10
CA ILE A 111 0.37 3.71 -8.19
C ILE A 111 0.79 2.45 -8.94
N GLY A 112 1.75 1.73 -8.35
CA GLY A 112 2.19 0.44 -8.82
C GLY A 112 3.52 0.50 -9.57
N ARG A 113 4.40 -0.45 -9.26
CA ARG A 113 5.71 -0.59 -9.90
C ARG A 113 5.99 -2.06 -10.21
N THR A 114 6.52 -2.33 -11.40
CA THR A 114 7.05 -3.66 -11.73
C THR A 114 8.30 -3.91 -10.89
N PRO A 115 8.39 -5.02 -10.11
CA PRO A 115 9.60 -5.40 -9.42
C PRO A 115 10.76 -5.49 -10.42
N VAL A 116 11.86 -4.79 -10.12
CA VAL A 116 13.16 -4.92 -10.79
C VAL A 116 14.11 -5.74 -9.94
#